data_AF-A0A3D2FNU7-F1
#
_entry.id   AF-A0A3D2FNU7-F1
#
_cell.length_a   1.000
_cell.length_b   1.000
_cell.length_c   1.000
_cell.angle_alpha   90.00
_cell.angle_beta   90.00
_cell.angle_gamma   90.00
#
_symmetry.space_group_name_H-M   'P 1'
#
loop_
_entity.id
_entity.type
_entity.pdbx_description
1 polymer ?
#
loop_
_entity_poly.entity_id
_entity_poly.type
_entity_poly.pdbx_seq_one_letter_code
_entity_poly.pdbx_strand_id
1 'polypeptide(L)' 'LDVINKTKEISGKEIPYNIVERRPGDPAELYAGTTLAFDQLNWRVKHSDLNALIKTTWQVYK' A
#
# COMPACT_ATOMS: atom_id res chain seq x y z
N LEU A 1 -1.76 -10.72 -0.92
CA LEU A 1 -1.87 -10.29 -2.34
C LEU A 1 -2.65 -8.97 -2.47
N ASP A 2 -2.86 -8.25 -1.38
CA ASP A 2 -3.93 -7.25 -1.28
C ASP A 2 -3.71 -6.06 -2.21
N VAL A 3 -2.45 -5.64 -2.37
CA VAL A 3 -2.05 -4.58 -3.31
C VAL A 3 -2.46 -4.94 -4.74
N ILE A 4 -2.06 -6.11 -5.24
CA ILE A 4 -2.38 -6.56 -6.61
C ILE A 4 -3.90 -6.64 -6.80
N ASN A 5 -4.62 -7.25 -5.86
CA ASN A 5 -6.07 -7.41 -5.95
C ASN A 5 -6.78 -6.04 -5.97
N LYS A 6 -6.38 -5.11 -5.10
CA LYS A 6 -6.96 -3.77 -5.04
C LYS A 6 -6.60 -2.94 -6.28
N THR A 7 -5.39 -3.08 -6.82
CA THR A 7 -5.01 -2.45 -8.10
C THR A 7 -5.84 -3.00 -9.26
N LYS A 8 -6.08 -4.31 -9.32
CA LYS A 8 -6.96 -4.92 -10.34
C LYS A 8 -8.37 -4.34 -10.28
N GLU A 9 -8.96 -4.25 -9.08
CA GLU A 9 -10.28 -3.64 -8.85
C GLU A 9 -10.33 -2.17 -9.30
N ILE A 10 -9.36 -1.35 -8.88
CA ILE A 10 -9.34 0.09 -9.16
C ILE A 10 -9.04 0.39 -10.63
N SER A 11 -8.12 -0.35 -11.25
CA SER A 11 -7.72 -0.12 -12.64
C SER A 11 -8.69 -0.74 -13.65
N GLY A 12 -9.49 -1.73 -13.23
CA GLY A 12 -10.31 -2.54 -14.14
C GLY A 12 -9.49 -3.38 -15.12
N LYS A 13 -8.18 -3.53 -14.89
CA LYS A 13 -7.26 -4.24 -15.77
C LYS A 13 -6.77 -5.53 -15.11
N GLU A 14 -6.56 -6.56 -15.92
CA GLU A 14 -5.84 -7.76 -15.47
C GLU A 14 -4.38 -7.42 -15.17
N ILE A 15 -3.86 -8.00 -14.09
CA ILE A 15 -2.48 -7.80 -13.64
C ILE A 15 -1.83 -9.19 -13.50
N PRO A 16 -1.21 -9.72 -14.57
CA PRO A 16 -0.55 -11.01 -14.53
C PRO A 16 0.69 -10.94 -13.64
N TYR A 17 0.86 -11.93 -12.76
CA TYR A 17 2.04 -12.08 -11.90
C TYR A 17 2.37 -13.56 -11.72
N ASN A 18 3.63 -13.83 -11.37
CA ASN A 18 4.09 -15.16 -10.96
C ASN A 18 4.67 -15.04 -9.55
N ILE A 19 4.39 -16.04 -8.71
CA ILE A 19 5.07 -16.16 -7.42
C ILE A 19 6.46 -16.73 -7.68
N VAL A 20 7.47 -16.05 -7.15
CA VAL A 20 8.88 -16.41 -7.28
C VAL A 20 9.52 -16.46 -5.89
N GLU A 21 10.79 -16.87 -5.83
CA GLU A 21 11.57 -16.93 -4.58
C GLU A 21 11.61 -15.59 -3.84
N ARG A 22 11.76 -15.65 -2.51
CA ARG A 22 11.88 -14.46 -1.67
C ARG A 22 13.14 -13.68 -2.04
N ARG A 23 13.01 -12.36 -2.15
CA ARG A 23 14.16 -11.48 -2.30
C ARG A 23 15.00 -11.49 -1.01
N PRO A 24 16.31 -11.77 -1.08
CA PRO A 24 17.17 -11.72 0.10
C PRO A 24 17.16 -10.34 0.75
N GLY A 25 17.06 -10.31 2.08
CA GLY A 25 17.04 -9.07 2.86
C GLY A 25 15.64 -8.55 3.21
N ASP A 26 14.60 -8.98 2.52
CA ASP A 26 13.24 -8.55 2.84
C ASP A 26 12.73 -9.26 4.13
N PRO A 27 12.21 -8.53 5.13
CA PRO A 27 11.50 -9.14 6.24
C PRO A 27 10.17 -9.73 5.77
N ALA A 28 9.55 -10.59 6.57
CA ALA A 28 8.21 -11.11 6.26
C ALA A 28 7.15 -10.01 6.36
N GLU A 29 7.29 -9.13 7.36
CA GLU A 29 6.35 -8.06 7.68
C GLU A 29 7.10 -6.83 8.21
N LEU A 30 6.61 -5.63 7.88
CA LEU A 30 7.17 -4.36 8.35
C LEU A 30 6.08 -3.28 8.38
N TYR A 31 5.80 -2.74 9.57
CA TYR A 31 4.83 -1.68 9.79
C TYR A 31 5.34 -0.66 10.81
N ALA A 32 4.90 0.60 10.69
CA ALA A 32 5.25 1.65 11.64
C ALA A 32 4.05 1.97 12.56
N GLY A 33 4.31 2.08 13.87
CA GLY A 33 3.38 2.68 14.80
C GLY A 33 3.38 4.21 14.67
N THR A 34 2.21 4.84 14.87
CA THR A 34 2.05 6.30 14.69
C THR A 34 1.87 7.08 15.99
N THR A 35 1.87 6.41 17.14
CA THR A 35 1.65 7.01 18.47
C THR A 35 2.60 8.16 18.76
N LEU A 36 3.90 7.98 18.54
CA LEU A 36 4.89 9.04 18.81
C LEU A 36 4.65 10.30 17.96
N ALA A 37 4.26 10.13 16.69
CA ALA A 37 3.95 11.26 15.81
C ALA A 37 2.69 12.00 16.26
N PHE A 38 1.69 11.27 16.76
CA PHE A 38 0.51 11.88 17.36
C PHE A 38 0.88 12.67 18.63
N ASP A 39 1.60 12.07 19.57
CA ASP A 39 1.88 12.68 20.86
C ASP A 39 2.77 13.93 20.74
N GLN A 40 3.76 13.90 19.83
CA GLN A 40 4.73 14.99 19.69
C GLN A 40 4.28 16.10 18.74
N LEU A 41 3.51 15.75 17.70
CA LEU A 41 3.20 16.67 16.60
C LEU A 41 1.70 16.93 16.45
N ASN A 42 0.86 16.28 17.27
CA ASN A 42 -0.59 16.19 17.07
C ASN A 42 -0.94 15.72 15.64
N TRP A 43 -0.05 14.93 15.04
CA TRP A 43 -0.22 14.46 13.67
C TRP A 43 -1.10 13.22 13.64
N ARG A 44 -2.10 13.22 12.76
CA ARG A 44 -2.99 12.08 12.54
C ARG A 44 -3.03 11.72 11.06
N VAL A 45 -2.97 10.43 10.78
CA VAL A 45 -3.07 9.91 9.42
C VAL A 45 -4.45 10.20 8.84
N LYS A 46 -4.50 10.75 7.63
CA LYS A 46 -5.75 11.02 6.90
C LYS A 46 -6.03 9.98 5.82
N HIS A 47 -4.98 9.45 5.20
CA HIS A 47 -5.05 8.46 4.11
C HIS A 47 -4.06 7.34 4.41
N SER A 48 -4.54 6.26 5.02
CA SER A 48 -3.74 5.05 5.28
C SER A 48 -4.35 3.79 4.66
N ASP A 49 -5.58 3.86 4.19
CA ASP A 49 -6.24 2.71 3.59
C ASP A 49 -5.71 2.45 2.18
N LEU A 50 -5.59 1.16 1.85
CA LEU A 50 -5.03 0.71 0.59
C LEU A 50 -5.80 1.23 -0.63
N ASN A 51 -7.11 1.41 -0.50
CA ASN A 51 -7.96 1.90 -1.58
C ASN A 51 -7.66 3.38 -1.91
N ALA A 52 -7.57 4.25 -0.91
CA ALA A 52 -7.22 5.66 -1.11
C ALA A 52 -5.83 5.80 -1.75
N LEU A 53 -4.84 5.05 -1.24
CA LEU A 53 -3.47 5.10 -1.73
C LEU A 53 -3.36 4.67 -3.20
N ILE A 54 -3.96 3.53 -3.57
CA ILE A 54 -3.90 3.03 -4.95
C ILE A 54 -4.74 3.91 -5.88
N LYS A 55 -5.94 4.34 -5.47
CA LYS A 55 -6.85 5.13 -6.31
C LYS A 55 -6.25 6.48 -6.69
N THR A 56 -5.70 7.19 -5.71
CA THR A 56 -5.07 8.51 -5.93
C THR A 56 -3.83 8.37 -6.81
N THR A 57 -3.01 7.34 -6.58
CA THR A 57 -1.86 7.03 -7.45
C THR A 57 -2.32 6.76 -8.88
N TRP A 58 -3.29 5.86 -9.07
CA TRP A 58 -3.78 5.50 -10.41
C TRP A 58 -4.34 6.70 -11.18
N GLN A 59 -5.04 7.61 -10.50
CA GLN A 59 -5.57 8.83 -11.12
C GLN A 59 -4.51 9.74 -11.74
N VAL A 60 -3.27 9.70 -11.23
CA VAL A 60 -2.14 10.49 -11.77
C VAL A 60 -1.58 9.86 -13.06
N TYR A 61 -1.61 8.54 -13.18
CA TYR A 61 -0.95 7.81 -14.28
C TYR A 61 -1.90 7.29 -15.37
N LYS A 62 -3.21 7.36 -15.15
CA LYS A 62 -4.22 6.84 -16.09
C LYS A 62 -4.30 7.64 -17.39
#